data_AF-A0A2H5VEY7-F1
#
_entry.id   AF-A0A2H5VEY7-F1
#
_cell.length_a   1.000
_cell.length_b   1.000
_cell.length_c   1.000
_cell.angle_alpha   90.00
_cell.angle_beta   90.00
_cell.angle_gamma   90.00
#
_symmetry.space_group_name_H-M   'P 1'
#
loop_
_entity.id
_entity.type
_entity.pdbx_description
1 polymer ?
#
loop_
_entity_poly.entity_id
_entity_poly.type
_entity_poly.pdbx_seq_one_letter_code
_entity_poly.pdbx_strand_id
1 'polypeptide(L)'
;MKDLYLDVIHELIHFKQYKEGKNLYDVRFSYVDRLTEIEAYGIVVEEAKRMGLSEEEIKDYLRVEWISEEEFNRLLKHLKLI
;
A
#
# COMPACT_ATOMS: atom_id res chain seq x y z
N MET A 1 -14.95 -2.97 7.63
CA MET A 1 -15.46 -3.52 6.35
C MET A 1 -14.78 -2.88 5.15
N LYS A 2 -14.58 -1.55 5.12
CA LYS A 2 -13.80 -0.87 4.06
C LYS A 2 -12.35 -1.37 4.02
N ASP A 3 -11.68 -1.43 5.18
CA ASP A 3 -10.28 -1.85 5.27
C ASP A 3 -10.08 -3.27 4.75
N LEU A 4 -10.90 -4.23 5.19
CA LEU A 4 -10.89 -5.60 4.68
C LEU A 4 -11.07 -5.68 3.15
N TYR A 5 -11.92 -4.82 2.58
CA TYR A 5 -12.09 -4.76 1.12
C TYR A 5 -10.80 -4.28 0.44
N LEU A 6 -10.19 -3.21 0.96
CA LEU A 6 -8.93 -2.67 0.45
C LEU A 6 -7.77 -3.67 0.62
N ASP A 7 -7.73 -4.41 1.72
CA ASP A 7 -6.75 -5.48 1.97
C ASP A 7 -6.89 -6.61 0.95
N VAL A 8 -8.12 -7.03 0.64
CA VAL A 8 -8.35 -8.03 -0.42
C VAL A 8 -7.86 -7.52 -1.77
N ILE A 9 -8.06 -6.25 -2.09
CA ILE A 9 -7.52 -5.66 -3.34
C ILE A 9 -5.98 -5.65 -3.30
N HIS A 10 -5.38 -5.26 -2.19
CA HIS A 10 -3.92 -5.27 -1.98
C HIS A 10 -3.32 -6.66 -2.25
N GLU A 11 -3.87 -7.69 -1.60
CA GLU A 11 -3.40 -9.08 -1.74
C GLU A 11 -3.64 -9.64 -3.15
N LEU A 12 -4.71 -9.26 -3.83
CA LEU A 12 -4.95 -9.66 -5.23
C LEU A 12 -3.89 -9.06 -6.18
N ILE A 13 -3.42 -7.85 -5.90
CA ILE A 13 -2.32 -7.24 -6.66
C ILE A 13 -1.02 -8.01 -6.40
N HIS A 14 -0.73 -8.35 -5.15
CA HIS A 14 0.42 -9.21 -4.83
C HIS A 14 0.33 -10.58 -5.48
N PHE A 15 -0.84 -11.21 -5.51
CA PHE A 15 -1.04 -12.46 -6.23
C PHE A 15 -0.72 -12.32 -7.73
N LYS A 16 -1.16 -11.22 -8.36
CA LYS A 16 -0.82 -10.91 -9.76
C LYS A 16 0.69 -10.71 -9.94
N GLN A 17 1.32 -9.88 -9.12
CA GLN A 17 2.77 -9.63 -9.15
C GLN A 17 3.57 -10.92 -8.96
N TYR A 18 3.13 -11.81 -8.07
CA TYR A 18 3.71 -13.14 -7.89
C TYR A 18 3.59 -13.99 -9.16
N LYS A 19 2.41 -14.00 -9.80
CA LYS A 19 2.21 -14.69 -11.10
C LYS A 19 3.09 -14.13 -12.22
N GLU A 20 3.42 -12.85 -12.17
CA GLU A 20 4.36 -12.19 -13.09
C GLU A 20 5.84 -12.44 -12.74
N GLY A 21 6.12 -13.16 -11.65
CA GLY A 21 7.48 -13.49 -11.21
C GLY A 21 8.21 -12.35 -10.49
N LYS A 22 7.49 -11.32 -10.00
CA LYS A 22 8.09 -10.24 -9.22
C LYS A 22 8.53 -10.73 -7.83
N ASN A 23 9.62 -10.17 -7.32
CA ASN A 23 10.08 -10.47 -5.97
C ASN A 23 9.36 -9.58 -4.93
N LEU A 24 8.35 -10.13 -4.26
CA LEU A 24 7.59 -9.44 -3.21
C LEU A 24 8.40 -9.20 -1.92
N TYR A 25 9.45 -9.99 -1.70
CA TYR A 25 10.24 -9.99 -0.47
C TYR A 25 11.67 -9.53 -0.71
N ASP A 26 11.86 -8.50 -1.54
CA ASP A 26 13.17 -7.93 -1.78
C ASP A 26 13.73 -7.26 -0.51
N VAL A 27 14.57 -8.01 0.21
CA VAL A 27 15.17 -7.60 1.49
C VAL A 27 16.17 -6.46 1.37
N ARG A 28 16.53 -6.04 0.14
CA ARG A 28 17.37 -4.85 -0.09
C ARG A 28 16.64 -3.56 0.26
N PHE A 29 15.31 -3.61 0.31
CA PHE A 29 14.45 -2.47 0.61
C PHE A 29 13.60 -2.76 1.86
N SER A 30 13.36 -1.74 2.68
CA SER A 30 12.30 -1.79 3.69
C SER A 30 10.96 -2.04 3.00
N TYR A 31 10.01 -2.62 3.72
CA TYR A 31 8.63 -2.88 3.28
C TYR A 31 8.05 -1.71 2.48
N VAL A 32 8.04 -0.50 3.05
CA VAL A 32 7.44 0.70 2.42
C VAL A 32 8.18 1.20 1.18
N ASP A 33 9.41 0.74 0.96
CA ASP A 33 10.28 1.17 -0.14
C ASP A 33 10.32 0.13 -1.29
N ARG A 34 9.66 -1.03 -1.12
CA ARG A 34 9.58 -2.05 -2.17
C ARG A 34 8.67 -1.56 -3.28
N LEU A 35 9.15 -1.65 -4.53
CA LEU A 35 8.37 -1.27 -5.71
C LEU A 35 7.04 -2.02 -5.81
N THR A 36 6.98 -3.27 -5.34
CA THR A 36 5.76 -4.09 -5.31
C THR A 36 4.72 -3.56 -4.32
N GLU A 37 5.16 -3.08 -3.16
CA GLU A 37 4.29 -2.48 -2.13
C GLU A 37 3.79 -1.11 -2.58
N ILE A 38 4.68 -0.28 -3.15
CA ILE A 38 4.32 1.04 -3.68
C ILE A 38 3.29 0.90 -4.81
N GLU A 39 3.46 -0.05 -5.72
CA GLU A 39 2.49 -0.36 -6.78
C GLU A 39 1.15 -0.84 -6.20
N ALA A 40 1.19 -1.78 -5.23
CA ALA A 40 -0.01 -2.34 -4.62
C ALA A 40 -0.81 -1.28 -3.87
N TYR A 41 -0.17 -0.56 -2.95
CA TYR A 41 -0.82 0.54 -2.24
C TYR A 41 -1.25 1.67 -3.16
N GLY A 42 -0.50 1.96 -4.23
CA GLY A 42 -0.91 2.96 -5.22
C GLY A 42 -2.28 2.64 -5.83
N ILE A 43 -2.50 1.38 -6.24
CA ILE A 43 -3.79 0.96 -6.79
C ILE A 43 -4.88 0.98 -5.70
N VAL A 44 -4.56 0.56 -4.47
CA VAL A 44 -5.50 0.57 -3.35
C VAL A 44 -5.93 2.00 -2.98
N VAL A 45 -5.00 2.97 -3.02
CA VAL A 45 -5.30 4.39 -2.79
C VAL A 45 -6.26 4.93 -3.86
N GLU A 46 -6.05 4.58 -5.14
CA GLU A 46 -6.97 4.99 -6.20
C GLU A 46 -8.36 4.35 -6.05
N GLU A 47 -8.43 3.09 -5.59
CA GLU A 47 -9.69 2.44 -5.27
C GLU A 47 -10.39 3.11 -4.07
N ALA A 48 -9.66 3.43 -3.00
CA ALA A 48 -10.20 4.14 -1.84
C ALA A 48 -10.75 5.52 -2.23
N LYS A 49 -10.04 6.28 -3.08
CA LYS A 49 -10.54 7.55 -3.65
C LYS A 49 -11.81 7.33 -4.47
N ARG A 50 -11.87 6.28 -5.29
CA ARG A 50 -13.06 5.92 -6.09
C ARG A 50 -14.27 5.60 -5.20
N MET A 51 -14.04 4.98 -4.04
CA MET A 51 -15.07 4.71 -3.03
C MET A 51 -15.49 5.95 -2.23
N GLY A 52 -14.81 7.09 -2.42
CA GLY A 52 -15.12 8.35 -1.74
C GLY A 52 -14.51 8.50 -0.35
N LEU A 53 -13.44 7.76 -0.03
CA LEU A 53 -12.70 7.96 1.22
C LEU A 53 -11.92 9.28 1.17
N SER A 54 -11.88 9.96 2.32
CA SER A 54 -11.05 11.15 2.53
C SER A 54 -9.56 10.81 2.59
N GLU A 55 -8.69 11.81 2.39
CA GLU A 55 -7.25 11.62 2.53
C GLU A 55 -6.86 11.14 3.95
N GLU A 56 -7.55 11.62 4.98
CA GLU A 56 -7.32 11.19 6.36
C GLU A 56 -7.69 9.72 6.56
N GLU A 57 -8.83 9.27 6.04
CA GLU A 57 -9.22 7.84 6.07
C GLU A 57 -8.20 6.97 5.32
N ILE A 58 -7.67 7.44 4.19
CA ILE A 58 -6.66 6.72 3.42
C ILE A 58 -5.33 6.64 4.20
N LYS A 59 -4.91 7.74 4.83
CA LYS A 59 -3.70 7.78 5.66
C LYS A 59 -3.83 6.85 6.85
N ASP A 60 -4.97 6.84 7.52
CA ASP A 60 -5.25 5.93 8.64
C ASP A 60 -5.20 4.46 8.19
N TYR A 61 -5.77 4.13 7.03
CA TYR A 61 -5.69 2.79 6.45
C TYR A 61 -4.25 2.34 6.17
N LEU A 62 -3.40 3.24 5.63
CA LEU A 62 -2.00 2.95 5.33
C LEU A 62 -1.11 2.79 6.58
N ARG A 63 -1.63 3.12 7.78
CA ARG A 63 -0.86 3.11 9.02
C ARG A 63 -0.96 1.75 9.71
N VAL A 64 -0.12 0.83 9.25
CA VAL A 64 -0.04 -0.54 9.79
C VAL A 64 0.89 -0.65 11.02
N GLU A 65 0.64 -1.63 11.89
CA GLU A 65 1.35 -1.76 13.18
C GLU A 65 2.85 -2.10 13.07
N TRP A 66 3.28 -2.64 11.92
CA TRP A 66 4.64 -3.13 11.71
C TRP A 66 5.58 -2.15 11.01
N ILE A 67 5.17 -0.89 10.83
CA ILE A 67 6.03 0.16 10.27
C ILE A 67 6.23 1.29 11.28
N SER A 68 7.42 1.88 11.27
CA SER A 68 7.71 3.07 12.07
C SER A 68 7.02 4.33 11.51
N GLU A 69 6.93 5.39 12.32
CA GLU A 69 6.45 6.72 11.88
C GLU A 69 7.27 7.24 10.67
N GLU A 70 8.58 6.98 10.66
CA GLU A 70 9.47 7.37 9.56
C GLU A 70 9.16 6.59 8.28
N GLU A 71 8.91 5.28 8.39
CA GLU A 71 8.50 4.44 7.27
C GLU A 71 7.13 4.83 6.72
N PHE A 72 6.17 5.11 7.60
CA PHE A 72 4.86 5.60 7.23
C PHE A 72 4.96 6.90 6.42
N ASN A 73 5.77 7.87 6.88
CA ASN A 73 6.01 9.11 6.14
C ASN A 73 6.67 8.88 4.77
N ARG A 74 7.57 7.89 4.63
CA ARG A 74 8.12 7.52 3.32
C ARG A 74 7.06 6.92 2.41
N LEU A 75 6.21 6.03 2.93
CA LEU A 75 5.09 5.46 2.19
C LEU A 75 4.17 6.56 1.64
N LEU A 76 3.77 7.52 2.48
CA LEU A 76 2.93 8.65 2.06
C LEU A 76 3.57 9.49 0.96
N LYS A 77 4.89 9.72 1.01
CA LYS A 77 5.63 10.42 -0.04
C LYS A 77 5.67 9.64 -1.35
N HIS A 78 5.92 8.33 -1.30
CA HIS A 78 5.87 7.46 -2.49
C HIS A 78 4.50 7.50 -3.16
N LEU A 79 3.44 7.58 -2.36
CA LEU A 79 2.05 7.64 -2.80
C LEU A 79 1.53 9.06 -3.08
N LYS A 80 2.37 10.10 -2.92
CA LYS A 80 2.04 11.52 -3.13
C LYS A 80 0.84 11.99 -2.31
N LEU A 81 0.73 11.52 -1.07
CA LEU A 81 -0.28 11.93 -0.11
C LEU A 81 0.21 13.05 0.83
N ILE A 82 1.49 13.40 0.75
CA ILE A 82 2.18 14.53 1.40
C ILE A 82 3.33 15.04 0.52
#